data_AF-A0A351KXU6-F1
#
_entry.id   AF-A0A351KXU6-F1
#
_cell.length_a   1.000
_cell.length_b   1.000
_cell.length_c   1.000
_cell.angle_alpha   90.00
_cell.angle_beta   90.00
_cell.angle_gamma   90.00
#
_symmetry.space_group_name_H-M   'P 1'
#
loop_
_entity.id
_entity.type
_entity.pdbx_description
1 polymer ?
#
loop_
_entity_poly.entity_id
_entity_poly.type
_entity_poly.pdbx_seq_one_letter_code
_entity_poly.pdbx_strand_id
1 'polypeptide(L)'
;MVTEVEFNFFQQWYPVSPLEDLDPTRPTAVTLLGRRLAIWKPTFSQQYCVFLDQCPHRLAPLSEGRVDEKTGNLACSYHGWQFNDQGECTHIPQSDNPDLIAKNRQNFCAVSLPCQQANGLLWVWPDEGSADLAASKPLPLSPQVDESKGFVWSSMVRDLAYDWQTLIENVADPSHVPFAHHGVQGDRNRAKPILIEIIQSTQELIEANVGGNFPAKITFEPPCRLEYAIKFGNERQAGLVTYCIPVAPGKSRIVAQFPRNFAKTLHRLTPRWIDHINNRNQVLDGDMILLYYQERYLQQRQLVESWKTAYKLPTSADRLVIEFRNWFDKYCQGKLPWGQSEIQPQNEQPPNREDLLDRYRQHTLICSSCRRTLKTIQRLQTGLLGYFAVTVATVSLLPDPLRIRLGLPLIILALIGLGGYAWLKFWLEPKFYFVDYVHADK
;
A
#
# COMPACT_ATOMS: atom_id res chain seq x y z
N MET A 1 -3.68 1.58 42.09
CA MET A 1 -3.25 0.96 40.82
C MET A 1 -4.04 1.65 39.72
N VAL A 2 -3.40 2.58 39.00
CA VAL A 2 -4.03 3.14 37.79
C VAL A 2 -3.99 2.01 36.78
N THR A 3 -5.14 1.46 36.42
CA THR A 3 -5.25 0.53 35.29
C THR A 3 -4.80 1.29 34.05
N GLU A 4 -3.56 1.07 33.60
CA GLU A 4 -3.09 1.61 32.32
C GLU A 4 -4.06 1.10 31.24
N VAL A 5 -4.62 2.03 30.46
CA VAL A 5 -5.64 1.73 29.45
C VAL A 5 -4.97 0.93 28.32
N GLU A 6 -5.47 -0.26 28.04
CA GLU A 6 -5.00 -1.09 26.93
C GLU A 6 -5.20 -0.37 25.58
N PHE A 7 -4.21 -0.45 24.69
CA PHE A 7 -4.28 0.18 23.38
C PHE A 7 -5.29 -0.54 22.49
N ASN A 8 -6.39 0.13 22.18
CA ASN A 8 -7.41 -0.41 21.28
C ASN A 8 -7.04 -0.11 19.82
N PHE A 9 -6.67 -1.15 19.06
CA PHE A 9 -6.37 -1.08 17.62
C PHE A 9 -7.59 -0.73 16.77
N PHE A 10 -8.81 -1.08 17.19
CA PHE A 10 -10.01 -0.78 16.41
C PHE A 10 -10.44 0.70 16.52
N GLN A 11 -10.02 1.37 17.60
CA GLN A 11 -10.34 2.78 17.85
C GLN A 11 -9.19 3.72 17.43
N GLN A 12 -8.70 3.50 16.21
CA GLN A 12 -7.61 4.24 15.58
C GLN A 12 -7.89 4.51 14.10
N TRP A 13 -7.24 5.54 13.56
CA TRP A 13 -7.30 5.87 12.14
C TRP A 13 -6.19 5.17 11.35
N TYR A 14 -6.56 4.53 10.22
CA TYR A 14 -5.63 3.87 9.30
C TYR A 14 -5.79 4.38 7.86
N PRO A 15 -4.71 4.77 7.16
CA PRO A 15 -4.79 5.21 5.77
C PRO A 15 -4.71 4.02 4.82
N VAL A 16 -5.85 3.44 4.44
CA VAL A 16 -5.91 2.15 3.72
C VAL A 16 -5.49 2.22 2.25
N SER A 17 -5.54 3.41 1.63
CA SER A 17 -5.17 3.61 0.22
C SER A 17 -4.85 5.08 -0.10
N PRO A 18 -3.90 5.37 -1.00
CA PRO A 18 -3.82 6.64 -1.70
C PRO A 18 -5.10 6.90 -2.51
N LEU A 19 -5.63 8.12 -2.45
CA LEU A 19 -6.86 8.51 -3.18
C LEU A 19 -6.68 8.44 -4.70
N GLU A 20 -5.48 8.75 -5.17
CA GLU A 20 -5.11 8.68 -6.60
C GLU A 20 -5.09 7.26 -7.17
N ASP A 21 -5.10 6.24 -6.31
CA ASP A 21 -5.07 4.83 -6.70
C ASP A 21 -6.46 4.17 -6.73
N LEU A 22 -7.45 4.81 -6.08
CA LEU A 22 -8.86 4.41 -6.10
C LEU A 22 -9.53 4.78 -7.44
N ASP A 23 -10.33 3.86 -7.97
CA ASP A 23 -11.18 4.12 -9.13
C ASP A 23 -12.57 4.55 -8.62
N PRO A 24 -13.01 5.80 -8.84
CA PRO A 24 -14.29 6.27 -8.32
C PRO A 24 -15.50 5.61 -8.98
N THR A 25 -15.32 4.89 -10.10
CA THR A 25 -16.42 4.27 -10.86
C THR A 25 -16.76 2.85 -10.40
N ARG A 26 -15.94 2.26 -9.53
CA ARG A 26 -16.12 0.88 -9.05
C ARG A 26 -15.73 0.74 -7.59
N PRO A 27 -16.35 -0.16 -6.83
CA PRO A 27 -15.88 -0.48 -5.51
C PRO A 27 -14.48 -1.11 -5.54
N THR A 28 -13.73 -0.94 -4.45
CA THR A 28 -12.38 -1.49 -4.27
C THR A 28 -12.35 -2.29 -2.97
N ALA A 29 -11.96 -3.57 -3.05
CA ALA A 29 -11.75 -4.41 -1.89
C ALA A 29 -10.44 -4.04 -1.18
N VAL A 30 -10.49 -3.91 0.14
CA VAL A 30 -9.30 -3.82 1.00
C VAL A 30 -9.50 -4.66 2.26
N THR A 31 -8.42 -4.94 2.98
CA THR A 31 -8.48 -5.63 4.26
C THR A 31 -7.72 -4.83 5.30
N LEU A 32 -8.31 -4.69 6.49
CA LEU A 32 -7.75 -3.98 7.63
C LEU A 32 -8.08 -4.77 8.90
N LEU A 33 -7.07 -5.07 9.71
CA LEU A 33 -7.24 -5.84 10.97
C LEU A 33 -8.00 -7.17 10.75
N GLY A 34 -7.80 -7.81 9.60
CA GLY A 34 -8.44 -9.07 9.25
C GLY A 34 -9.90 -8.95 8.81
N ARG A 35 -10.46 -7.74 8.71
CA ARG A 35 -11.82 -7.47 8.22
C ARG A 35 -11.79 -7.07 6.75
N ARG A 36 -12.71 -7.62 5.95
CA ARG A 36 -12.85 -7.23 4.53
C ARG A 36 -13.70 -5.97 4.41
N LEU A 37 -13.22 -4.98 3.67
CA LEU A 37 -13.88 -3.69 3.48
C LEU A 37 -14.12 -3.41 2.00
N ALA A 38 -15.21 -2.72 1.70
CA ALA A 38 -15.55 -2.22 0.38
C ALA A 38 -15.47 -0.68 0.38
N ILE A 39 -14.45 -0.14 -0.28
CA ILE A 39 -14.32 1.30 -0.54
C ILE A 39 -15.12 1.61 -1.81
N TRP A 40 -15.96 2.62 -1.80
CA TRP A 40 -16.70 3.07 -2.99
C TRP A 40 -16.96 4.56 -2.92
N LYS A 41 -17.35 5.18 -4.05
CA LYS A 41 -17.67 6.60 -4.11
C LYS A 41 -19.08 6.78 -4.66
N PRO A 42 -20.02 7.37 -3.90
CA PRO A 42 -21.31 7.75 -4.45
C PRO A 42 -21.14 8.71 -5.63
N THR A 43 -21.89 8.51 -6.71
CA THR A 43 -21.73 9.25 -7.98
C THR A 43 -21.74 10.77 -7.80
N PHE A 44 -22.61 11.27 -6.92
CA PHE A 44 -22.81 12.72 -6.70
C PHE A 44 -22.03 13.26 -5.50
N SER A 45 -21.21 12.44 -4.84
CA SER A 45 -20.41 12.84 -3.68
C SER A 45 -18.95 13.08 -4.07
N GLN A 46 -18.28 13.98 -3.36
CA GLN A 46 -16.82 14.07 -3.41
C GLN A 46 -16.12 13.13 -2.43
N GLN A 47 -16.89 12.62 -1.45
CA GLN A 47 -16.40 11.75 -0.39
C GLN A 47 -16.52 10.27 -0.79
N TYR A 48 -15.50 9.49 -0.46
CA TYR A 48 -15.60 8.03 -0.45
C TYR A 48 -16.39 7.55 0.78
N CYS A 49 -16.99 6.37 0.65
CA CYS A 49 -17.64 5.61 1.71
C CYS A 49 -16.92 4.27 1.87
N VAL A 50 -16.96 3.71 3.08
CA VAL A 50 -16.34 2.41 3.37
C VAL A 50 -17.30 1.55 4.15
N PHE A 51 -17.65 0.39 3.59
CA PHE A 51 -18.50 -0.60 4.25
C PHE A 51 -17.68 -1.82 4.65
N LEU A 52 -18.19 -2.61 5.60
CA LEU A 52 -17.81 -4.02 5.65
C LEU A 52 -18.21 -4.67 4.32
N ASP A 53 -17.35 -5.55 3.82
CA ASP A 53 -17.50 -6.15 2.51
C ASP A 53 -18.50 -7.33 2.50
N GLN A 54 -19.68 -7.10 3.04
CA GLN A 54 -20.71 -8.13 3.22
C GLN A 54 -22.10 -7.52 3.03
N CYS A 55 -22.83 -8.02 2.03
CA CYS A 55 -24.22 -7.63 1.83
C CYS A 55 -25.10 -8.27 2.92
N PRO A 56 -25.96 -7.50 3.63
CA PRO A 56 -26.81 -8.04 4.70
C PRO A 56 -27.83 -9.09 4.22
N HIS A 57 -28.08 -9.18 2.90
CA HIS A 57 -29.00 -10.17 2.35
C HIS A 57 -28.44 -11.61 2.46
N ARG A 58 -27.23 -11.86 1.94
CA ARG A 58 -26.60 -13.21 1.88
C ARG A 58 -25.08 -13.20 1.96
N LEU A 59 -24.50 -12.16 2.57
CA LEU A 59 -23.06 -12.00 2.82
C LEU A 59 -22.17 -11.96 1.57
N ALA A 60 -22.75 -11.69 0.38
CA ALA A 60 -21.97 -11.51 -0.83
C ALA A 60 -21.09 -10.26 -0.73
N PRO A 61 -19.85 -10.28 -1.29
CA PRO A 61 -18.95 -9.14 -1.25
C PRO A 61 -19.56 -7.95 -2.00
N LEU A 62 -19.65 -6.81 -1.32
CA LEU A 62 -20.12 -5.55 -1.90
C LEU A 62 -19.05 -4.90 -2.78
N SER A 63 -17.78 -5.22 -2.56
CA SER A 63 -16.63 -4.80 -3.35
C SER A 63 -16.65 -5.35 -4.79
N GLU A 64 -17.33 -6.47 -5.01
CA GLU A 64 -17.60 -7.02 -6.35
C GLU A 64 -18.82 -6.35 -7.02
N GLY A 65 -19.47 -5.41 -6.33
CA GLY A 65 -20.64 -4.67 -6.80
C GLY A 65 -20.33 -3.58 -7.83
N ARG A 66 -21.21 -2.59 -7.88
CA ARG A 66 -21.13 -1.44 -8.80
C ARG A 66 -21.81 -0.22 -8.18
N VAL A 67 -21.36 0.97 -8.55
CA VAL A 67 -22.09 2.19 -8.22
C VAL A 67 -23.17 2.38 -9.29
N ASP A 68 -24.43 2.42 -8.89
CA ASP A 68 -25.55 2.61 -9.81
C ASP A 68 -25.54 4.04 -10.35
N GLU A 69 -25.52 4.20 -11.68
CA GLU A 69 -25.36 5.51 -12.33
C GLU A 69 -26.55 6.44 -12.08
N LYS A 70 -27.75 5.88 -11.89
CA LYS A 70 -29.00 6.66 -11.75
C LYS A 70 -29.17 7.17 -10.33
N THR A 71 -28.95 6.31 -9.35
CA THR A 71 -29.18 6.59 -7.93
C THR A 71 -27.92 7.08 -7.22
N GLY A 72 -26.74 6.72 -7.72
CA GLY A 72 -25.47 6.94 -7.05
C GLY A 72 -25.19 6.00 -5.87
N ASN A 73 -26.02 4.98 -5.68
CA ASN A 73 -25.92 4.02 -4.56
C ASN A 73 -24.99 2.85 -4.89
N LEU A 74 -24.49 2.17 -3.86
CA LEU A 74 -23.77 0.91 -4.03
C LEU A 74 -24.77 -0.23 -4.28
N ALA A 75 -24.69 -0.87 -5.44
CA ALA A 75 -25.50 -2.01 -5.81
C ALA A 75 -24.72 -3.32 -5.64
N CYS A 76 -25.26 -4.24 -4.82
CA CYS A 76 -24.69 -5.56 -4.63
C CYS A 76 -24.73 -6.37 -5.94
N SER A 77 -23.63 -7.05 -6.24
CA SER A 77 -23.50 -7.81 -7.50
C SER A 77 -24.45 -9.00 -7.62
N TYR A 78 -24.90 -9.55 -6.50
CA TYR A 78 -25.64 -10.79 -6.48
C TYR A 78 -27.13 -10.61 -6.81
N HIS A 79 -27.84 -9.76 -6.06
CA HIS A 79 -29.28 -9.58 -6.22
C HIS A 79 -29.70 -8.13 -6.48
N GLY A 80 -28.74 -7.22 -6.65
CA GLY A 80 -29.03 -5.82 -7.01
C GLY A 80 -29.62 -4.97 -5.89
N TRP A 81 -29.56 -5.42 -4.63
CA TRP A 81 -29.89 -4.56 -3.48
C TRP A 81 -28.98 -3.33 -3.50
N GLN A 82 -29.56 -2.16 -3.34
CA GLN A 82 -28.83 -0.89 -3.33
C GLN A 82 -28.78 -0.31 -1.93
N PHE A 83 -27.64 0.30 -1.59
CA PHE A 83 -27.37 0.94 -0.30
C PHE A 83 -26.87 2.37 -0.52
N ASN A 84 -27.44 3.34 0.22
CA ASN A 84 -26.94 4.72 0.23
C ASN A 84 -25.60 4.83 0.98
N ASP A 85 -25.03 6.03 1.08
CA ASP A 85 -23.76 6.33 1.75
C ASP A 85 -23.76 6.10 3.28
N GLN A 86 -24.93 5.99 3.91
CA GLN A 86 -25.06 5.57 5.31
C GLN A 86 -25.22 4.04 5.48
N GLY A 87 -25.26 3.30 4.37
CA GLY A 87 -25.44 1.85 4.36
C GLY A 87 -26.90 1.40 4.41
N GLU A 88 -27.88 2.33 4.42
CA GLU A 88 -29.30 1.97 4.42
C GLU A 88 -29.72 1.40 3.07
N CYS A 89 -30.44 0.29 3.06
CA CYS A 89 -31.00 -0.22 1.82
C CYS A 89 -32.05 0.76 1.26
N THR A 90 -31.88 1.15 -0.01
CA THR A 90 -32.77 2.08 -0.71
C THR A 90 -33.60 1.40 -1.79
N HIS A 91 -33.17 0.24 -2.28
CA HIS A 91 -33.86 -0.47 -3.34
C HIS A 91 -33.63 -1.98 -3.28
N ILE A 92 -34.72 -2.75 -3.39
CA ILE A 92 -34.74 -4.21 -3.50
C ILE A 92 -35.48 -4.56 -4.79
N PRO A 93 -34.79 -4.96 -5.88
CA PRO A 93 -35.45 -5.17 -7.17
C PRO A 93 -36.50 -6.30 -7.17
N GLN A 94 -36.47 -7.20 -6.18
CA GLN A 94 -37.37 -8.35 -6.09
C GLN A 94 -38.60 -8.11 -5.21
N SER A 95 -38.85 -6.88 -4.75
CA SER A 95 -39.99 -6.54 -3.89
C SER A 95 -40.87 -5.45 -4.51
N ASP A 96 -42.15 -5.77 -4.69
CA ASP A 96 -43.18 -4.80 -5.10
C ASP A 96 -43.85 -4.11 -3.90
N ASN A 97 -43.51 -4.52 -2.65
CA ASN A 97 -44.05 -3.90 -1.44
C ASN A 97 -43.31 -2.59 -1.13
N PRO A 98 -43.96 -1.41 -1.25
CA PRO A 98 -43.30 -0.12 -1.04
C PRO A 98 -42.89 0.10 0.42
N ASP A 99 -43.53 -0.56 1.37
CA ASP A 99 -43.26 -0.40 2.80
C ASP A 99 -42.14 -1.31 3.31
N LEU A 100 -41.70 -2.31 2.52
CA LEU A 100 -40.79 -3.36 3.00
C LEU A 100 -39.50 -2.77 3.56
N ILE A 101 -38.89 -1.85 2.81
CA ILE A 101 -37.65 -1.17 3.20
C ILE A 101 -37.91 -0.25 4.40
N ALA A 102 -38.94 0.60 4.34
CA ALA A 102 -39.26 1.55 5.40
C ALA A 102 -39.51 0.86 6.76
N LYS A 103 -40.21 -0.28 6.77
CA LYS A 103 -40.49 -1.06 7.99
C LYS A 103 -39.28 -1.84 8.52
N ASN A 104 -38.26 -2.07 7.71
CA ASN A 104 -37.08 -2.87 8.06
C ASN A 104 -35.76 -2.09 7.97
N ARG A 105 -35.83 -0.75 8.01
CA ARG A 105 -34.71 0.15 7.76
C ARG A 105 -33.46 -0.19 8.57
N GLN A 106 -33.63 -0.59 9.83
CA GLN A 106 -32.51 -0.95 10.73
C GLN A 106 -31.90 -2.34 10.45
N ASN A 107 -32.65 -3.24 9.82
CA ASN A 107 -32.23 -4.63 9.58
C ASN A 107 -31.62 -4.81 8.18
N PHE A 108 -31.96 -3.94 7.23
CA PHE A 108 -31.48 -3.99 5.86
C PHE A 108 -30.38 -2.96 5.64
N CYS A 109 -29.34 -3.00 6.49
CA CYS A 109 -28.20 -2.09 6.38
C CYS A 109 -26.91 -2.84 6.06
N ALA A 110 -26.15 -2.32 5.10
CA ALA A 110 -24.71 -2.55 5.06
C ALA A 110 -24.07 -1.81 6.25
N VAL A 111 -23.03 -2.40 6.84
CA VAL A 111 -22.33 -1.77 7.97
C VAL A 111 -21.36 -0.73 7.43
N SER A 112 -21.64 0.54 7.70
CA SER A 112 -20.77 1.67 7.33
C SER A 112 -19.73 1.97 8.39
N LEU A 113 -18.50 2.23 7.96
CA LEU A 113 -17.38 2.62 8.82
C LEU A 113 -17.07 4.11 8.65
N PRO A 114 -16.70 4.83 9.73
CA PRO A 114 -16.23 6.20 9.59
C PRO A 114 -14.98 6.25 8.70
N CYS A 115 -14.98 7.16 7.73
CA CYS A 115 -13.85 7.40 6.86
C CYS A 115 -13.63 8.89 6.58
N GLN A 116 -12.38 9.27 6.33
CA GLN A 116 -11.99 10.66 6.06
C GLN A 116 -10.95 10.73 4.94
N GLN A 117 -10.98 11.81 4.17
CA GLN A 117 -9.98 12.10 3.15
C GLN A 117 -9.04 13.21 3.63
N ALA A 118 -7.75 12.90 3.78
CA ALA A 118 -6.75 13.87 4.19
C ALA A 118 -5.37 13.51 3.65
N ASN A 119 -4.56 14.52 3.30
CA ASN A 119 -3.20 14.37 2.77
C ASN A 119 -3.09 13.40 1.57
N GLY A 120 -4.12 13.34 0.73
CA GLY A 120 -4.15 12.46 -0.44
C GLY A 120 -4.41 10.97 -0.12
N LEU A 121 -4.79 10.64 1.12
CA LEU A 121 -5.07 9.28 1.59
C LEU A 121 -6.53 9.14 2.02
N LEU A 122 -7.08 7.93 1.88
CA LEU A 122 -8.36 7.54 2.49
C LEU A 122 -8.09 6.87 3.84
N TRP A 123 -8.61 7.50 4.90
CA TRP A 123 -8.50 7.05 6.28
C TRP A 123 -9.77 6.31 6.69
N VAL A 124 -9.61 5.21 7.42
CA VAL A 124 -10.72 4.38 7.91
C VAL A 124 -10.57 4.16 9.40
N TRP A 125 -11.69 4.26 10.09
CA TRP A 125 -11.86 3.90 11.48
C TRP A 125 -12.58 2.54 11.56
N PRO A 126 -11.92 1.47 12.02
CA PRO A 126 -12.45 0.12 11.89
C PRO A 126 -13.41 -0.31 13.03
N ASP A 127 -13.86 0.59 13.90
CA ASP A 127 -14.91 0.34 14.89
C ASP A 127 -16.22 1.07 14.50
N GLU A 128 -17.19 0.32 13.95
CA GLU A 128 -18.51 0.84 13.56
C GLU A 128 -19.32 1.42 14.73
N GLY A 129 -19.03 1.02 15.97
CA GLY A 129 -19.78 1.40 17.17
C GLY A 129 -19.34 2.72 17.80
N SER A 130 -18.26 3.34 17.31
CA SER A 130 -17.63 4.48 17.99
C SER A 130 -17.42 5.71 17.08
N ALA A 131 -18.41 6.04 16.24
CA ALA A 131 -18.32 7.16 15.30
C ALA A 131 -18.02 8.52 15.98
N ASP A 132 -18.58 8.79 17.16
CA ASP A 132 -18.32 10.03 17.91
C ASP A 132 -16.85 10.13 18.37
N LEU A 133 -16.25 9.00 18.74
CA LEU A 133 -14.83 8.93 19.09
C LEU A 133 -13.96 9.13 17.84
N ALA A 134 -14.35 8.54 16.71
CA ALA A 134 -13.66 8.75 15.44
C ALA A 134 -13.66 10.24 15.05
N ALA A 135 -14.80 10.93 15.22
CA ALA A 135 -14.95 12.35 14.90
C ALA A 135 -14.10 13.28 15.78
N SER A 136 -13.84 12.90 17.03
CA SER A 136 -13.03 13.71 17.96
C SER A 136 -11.54 13.38 17.94
N LYS A 137 -11.15 12.19 17.46
CA LYS A 137 -9.75 11.76 17.42
C LYS A 137 -9.03 12.27 16.16
N PRO A 138 -7.88 12.98 16.30
CA PRO A 138 -7.15 13.49 15.16
C PRO A 138 -6.54 12.36 14.31
N LEU A 139 -6.41 12.62 13.01
CA LEU A 139 -5.65 11.78 12.09
C LEU A 139 -4.15 11.92 12.39
N PRO A 140 -3.36 10.82 12.33
CA PRO A 140 -1.91 10.87 12.47
C PRO A 140 -1.26 11.41 11.17
N LEU A 141 -1.48 12.70 10.89
CA LEU A 141 -0.97 13.37 9.70
C LEU A 141 0.49 13.81 9.89
N SER A 142 1.31 13.66 8.85
CA SER A 142 2.64 14.26 8.83
C SER A 142 2.56 15.75 8.52
N PRO A 143 3.26 16.63 9.26
CA PRO A 143 3.35 18.04 8.94
C PRO A 143 4.15 18.33 7.66
N GLN A 144 4.91 17.36 7.13
CA GLN A 144 5.68 17.47 5.88
C GLN A 144 4.85 17.13 4.63
N VAL A 145 3.65 16.59 4.80
CA VAL A 145 2.70 16.35 3.70
C VAL A 145 1.72 17.51 3.66
N ASP A 146 2.23 18.65 3.21
CA ASP A 146 1.51 19.93 3.24
C ASP A 146 1.94 20.81 2.06
N GLU A 147 1.07 20.92 1.05
CA GLU A 147 1.35 21.73 -0.14
C GLU A 147 1.42 23.22 0.21
N SER A 148 0.69 23.69 1.23
CA SER A 148 0.71 25.10 1.67
C SER A 148 2.08 25.53 2.21
N LYS A 149 2.86 24.57 2.74
CA LYS A 149 4.26 24.73 3.16
C LYS A 149 5.25 24.51 2.02
N GLY A 150 4.77 24.33 0.80
CA GLY A 150 5.58 24.16 -0.39
C GLY A 150 6.15 22.75 -0.57
N PHE A 151 5.61 21.73 0.10
CA PHE A 151 5.99 20.34 -0.17
C PHE A 151 5.28 19.79 -1.41
N VAL A 152 5.95 18.85 -2.07
CA VAL A 152 5.37 17.94 -3.07
C VAL A 152 5.71 16.51 -2.66
N TRP A 153 4.86 15.55 -2.96
CA TRP A 153 5.06 14.15 -2.57
C TRP A 153 4.49 13.20 -3.61
N SER A 154 5.07 12.00 -3.68
CA SER A 154 4.50 10.86 -4.37
C SER A 154 4.11 9.81 -3.35
N SER A 155 3.06 9.05 -3.63
CA SER A 155 2.63 7.96 -2.78
C SER A 155 3.01 6.60 -3.38
N MET A 156 3.13 5.59 -2.52
CA MET A 156 3.21 4.19 -2.88
C MET A 156 2.37 3.38 -1.89
N VAL A 157 1.72 2.32 -2.38
CA VAL A 157 1.07 1.30 -1.55
C VAL A 157 1.59 -0.08 -1.95
N ARG A 158 1.91 -0.93 -0.98
CA ARG A 158 2.28 -2.32 -1.23
C ARG A 158 1.83 -3.25 -0.10
N ASP A 159 1.27 -4.40 -0.45
CA ASP A 159 1.02 -5.50 0.48
C ASP A 159 2.27 -6.35 0.67
N LEU A 160 2.49 -6.82 1.89
CA LEU A 160 3.71 -7.48 2.35
C LEU A 160 3.38 -8.80 3.04
N ALA A 161 4.24 -9.80 2.87
CA ALA A 161 4.01 -11.19 3.30
C ALA A 161 4.45 -11.47 4.76
N TYR A 162 4.48 -10.44 5.60
CA TYR A 162 4.83 -10.53 7.03
C TYR A 162 3.97 -9.57 7.86
N ASP A 163 3.85 -9.83 9.15
CA ASP A 163 3.01 -9.08 10.09
C ASP A 163 3.47 -7.64 10.32
N TRP A 164 2.52 -6.84 10.81
CA TRP A 164 2.69 -5.44 11.13
C TRP A 164 3.85 -5.14 12.10
N GLN A 165 4.11 -6.01 13.10
CA GLN A 165 5.20 -5.79 14.07
C GLN A 165 6.57 -5.81 13.37
N THR A 166 6.78 -6.80 12.50
CA THR A 166 8.01 -6.96 11.71
C THR A 166 8.21 -5.78 10.76
N LEU A 167 7.11 -5.26 10.18
CA LEU A 167 7.15 -4.06 9.35
C LEU A 167 7.56 -2.82 10.16
N ILE A 168 6.96 -2.59 11.34
CA ILE A 168 7.34 -1.44 12.19
C ILE A 168 8.82 -1.52 12.58
N GLU A 169 9.32 -2.70 12.96
CA GLU A 169 10.74 -2.90 13.29
C GLU A 169 11.67 -2.54 12.15
N ASN A 170 11.39 -3.07 10.96
CA ASN A 170 12.20 -2.81 9.78
C ASN A 170 12.23 -1.32 9.44
N VAL A 171 11.07 -0.67 9.49
CA VAL A 171 10.98 0.76 9.18
C VAL A 171 11.60 1.62 10.29
N ALA A 172 11.60 1.17 11.55
CA ALA A 172 12.20 1.88 12.68
C ALA A 172 13.74 1.80 12.71
N ASP A 173 14.34 0.77 12.11
CA ASP A 173 15.77 0.55 12.14
C ASP A 173 16.47 1.04 10.85
N PRO A 174 17.17 2.19 10.86
CA PRO A 174 17.91 2.64 9.68
C PRO A 174 19.18 1.81 9.40
N SER A 175 19.61 0.92 10.29
CA SER A 175 20.90 0.22 10.20
C SER A 175 20.96 -0.82 9.09
N HIS A 176 19.82 -1.40 8.71
CA HIS A 176 19.73 -2.36 7.61
C HIS A 176 19.93 -1.69 6.24
N VAL A 177 19.69 -0.38 6.12
CA VAL A 177 19.61 0.33 4.83
C VAL A 177 20.87 0.17 3.96
N PRO A 178 22.10 0.36 4.48
CA PRO A 178 23.32 0.13 3.70
C PRO A 178 23.47 -1.30 3.15
N PHE A 179 22.88 -2.29 3.81
CA PHE A 179 23.07 -3.71 3.53
C PHE A 179 21.95 -4.32 2.70
N ALA A 180 20.70 -4.26 3.18
CA ALA A 180 19.55 -4.80 2.46
C ALA A 180 19.31 -4.08 1.13
N HIS A 181 19.58 -2.76 1.11
CA HIS A 181 19.30 -1.89 -0.04
C HIS A 181 20.57 -1.45 -0.78
N HIS A 182 21.62 -2.27 -0.74
CA HIS A 182 22.89 -1.98 -1.42
C HIS A 182 22.69 -1.77 -2.93
N GLY A 183 23.25 -0.68 -3.47
CA GLY A 183 23.13 -0.35 -4.89
C GLY A 183 21.77 0.22 -5.30
N VAL A 184 20.83 0.39 -4.35
CA VAL A 184 19.52 1.01 -4.56
C VAL A 184 19.41 2.33 -3.81
N GLN A 185 19.36 2.27 -2.48
CA GLN A 185 19.36 3.47 -1.60
C GLN A 185 20.47 3.46 -0.55
N GLY A 186 21.19 2.35 -0.41
CA GLY A 186 22.27 2.16 0.55
C GLY A 186 23.61 1.79 -0.09
N ASP A 187 24.69 2.00 0.66
CA ASP A 187 26.05 1.59 0.31
C ASP A 187 26.70 0.93 1.53
N ARG A 188 26.91 -0.40 1.48
CA ARG A 188 27.41 -1.21 2.58
C ARG A 188 28.79 -0.76 3.06
N ASN A 189 29.59 -0.15 2.17
CA ASN A 189 30.91 0.38 2.50
C ASN A 189 30.85 1.70 3.31
N ARG A 190 29.67 2.31 3.42
CA ARG A 190 29.41 3.52 4.21
C ARG A 190 28.71 3.23 5.54
N ALA A 191 28.49 1.95 5.86
CA ALA A 191 27.91 1.55 7.13
C ALA A 191 28.83 1.98 8.29
N LYS A 192 28.22 2.48 9.37
CA LYS A 192 28.90 3.00 10.55
C LYS A 192 27.96 2.95 11.76
N PRO A 193 28.48 3.10 12.99
CA PRO A 193 27.63 3.16 14.18
C PRO A 193 26.55 4.25 14.05
N ILE A 194 25.32 3.88 14.38
CA ILE A 194 24.16 4.78 14.41
C ILE A 194 23.81 5.01 15.87
N LEU A 195 23.82 6.26 16.30
CA LEU A 195 23.41 6.64 17.64
C LEU A 195 21.93 7.02 17.60
N ILE A 196 21.11 6.31 18.36
CA ILE A 196 19.69 6.59 18.52
C ILE A 196 19.43 6.93 19.98
N GLU A 197 18.89 8.13 20.19
CA GLU A 197 18.48 8.64 21.50
C GLU A 197 16.96 8.72 21.54
N ILE A 198 16.33 7.98 22.46
CA ILE A 198 14.89 8.07 22.70
C ILE A 198 14.60 9.37 23.45
N ILE A 199 13.79 10.24 22.86
CA ILE A 199 13.39 11.54 23.41
C ILE A 199 12.16 11.37 24.32
N GLN A 200 11.19 10.60 23.85
CA GLN A 200 9.96 10.29 24.58
C GLN A 200 9.38 8.95 24.11
N SER A 201 8.65 8.30 25.02
CA SER A 201 7.95 7.04 24.79
C SER A 201 6.69 7.05 25.64
N THR A 202 5.55 7.30 25.01
CA THR A 202 4.21 7.31 25.60
C THR A 202 3.32 6.30 24.87
N GLN A 203 2.08 6.14 25.30
CA GLN A 203 1.12 5.27 24.60
C GLN A 203 0.84 5.76 23.17
N GLU A 204 0.87 7.08 22.95
CA GLU A 204 0.53 7.76 21.69
C GLU A 204 1.74 8.14 20.84
N LEU A 205 2.97 8.05 21.36
CA LEU A 205 4.15 8.56 20.66
C LEU A 205 5.45 7.94 21.14
N ILE A 206 6.27 7.45 20.20
CA ILE A 206 7.69 7.20 20.42
C ILE A 206 8.47 8.13 19.51
N GLU A 207 9.43 8.86 20.07
CA GLU A 207 10.23 9.82 19.32
C GLU A 207 11.70 9.62 19.62
N ALA A 208 12.52 9.62 18.57
CA ALA A 208 13.96 9.43 18.69
C ALA A 208 14.74 10.36 17.76
N ASN A 209 15.92 10.77 18.21
CA ASN A 209 16.92 11.43 17.37
C ASN A 209 17.93 10.41 16.91
N VAL A 210 18.27 10.47 15.63
CA VAL A 210 19.38 9.74 15.03
C VAL A 210 20.55 10.70 14.89
N GLY A 211 21.65 10.41 15.57
CA GLY A 211 22.91 11.14 15.49
C GLY A 211 23.81 10.69 14.33
N GLY A 212 24.85 11.49 14.03
CA GLY A 212 25.83 11.22 12.98
C GLY A 212 25.69 12.15 11.76
N ASN A 213 26.26 11.76 10.61
CA ASN A 213 26.31 12.65 9.43
C ASN A 213 24.95 12.89 8.75
N PHE A 214 23.92 12.11 9.09
CA PHE A 214 22.56 12.27 8.59
C PHE A 214 21.61 12.40 9.79
N PRO A 215 21.60 13.56 10.45
CA PRO A 215 20.71 13.78 11.58
C PRO A 215 19.27 13.69 11.10
N ALA A 216 18.51 12.81 11.72
CA ALA A 216 17.10 12.61 11.43
C ALA A 216 16.33 12.49 12.73
N LYS A 217 15.08 12.95 12.69
CA LYS A 217 14.11 12.71 13.75
C LYS A 217 13.21 11.57 13.27
N ILE A 218 13.13 10.49 14.06
CA ILE A 218 12.20 9.39 13.83
C ILE A 218 11.03 9.55 14.78
N THR A 219 9.83 9.56 14.24
CA THR A 219 8.59 9.62 15.02
C THR A 219 7.72 8.42 14.70
N PHE A 220 7.35 7.64 15.70
CA PHE A 220 6.32 6.61 15.63
C PHE A 220 5.08 7.07 16.40
N GLU A 221 3.98 7.32 15.67
CA GLU A 221 2.66 7.56 16.25
C GLU A 221 1.80 6.32 16.00
N PRO A 222 1.50 5.53 17.05
CA PRO A 222 0.72 4.31 16.93
C PRO A 222 -0.67 4.58 16.36
N PRO A 223 -1.24 3.61 15.62
CA PRO A 223 -0.67 2.29 15.33
C PRO A 223 0.15 2.25 14.04
N CYS A 224 0.22 3.32 13.25
CA CYS A 224 0.65 3.17 11.85
C CYS A 224 1.71 4.16 11.38
N ARG A 225 1.82 5.38 11.91
CA ARG A 225 2.72 6.38 11.32
C ARG A 225 4.14 6.20 11.85
N LEU A 226 5.08 5.95 10.95
CA LEU A 226 6.51 6.07 11.20
C LEU A 226 7.10 7.08 10.21
N GLU A 227 7.72 8.14 10.72
CA GLU A 227 8.22 9.26 9.92
C GLU A 227 9.70 9.51 10.17
N TYR A 228 10.47 9.65 9.09
CA TYR A 228 11.81 10.25 9.12
C TYR A 228 11.73 11.68 8.59
N ALA A 229 12.01 12.66 9.44
CA ALA A 229 12.19 14.04 9.00
C ALA A 229 13.67 14.32 8.74
N ILE A 230 14.03 14.51 7.46
CA ILE A 230 15.41 14.69 7.00
C ILE A 230 15.65 16.14 6.56
N LYS A 231 16.64 16.80 7.16
CA LYS A 231 17.04 18.16 6.81
C LYS A 231 18.35 18.17 6.03
N PHE A 232 18.37 18.89 4.91
CA PHE A 232 19.55 19.12 4.07
C PHE A 232 19.94 20.60 4.15
N GLY A 233 20.82 20.95 5.09
CA GLY A 233 21.11 22.34 5.41
C GLY A 233 19.89 23.04 6.05
N ASN A 234 19.74 24.34 5.80
CA ASN A 234 18.74 25.15 6.51
C ASN A 234 17.35 25.14 5.84
N GLU A 235 17.28 24.99 4.52
CA GLU A 235 16.03 25.22 3.76
C GLU A 235 15.44 23.96 3.14
N ARG A 236 16.27 22.99 2.76
CA ARG A 236 15.81 21.81 2.02
C ARG A 236 15.42 20.71 3.00
N GLN A 237 14.22 20.19 2.82
CA GLN A 237 13.64 19.15 3.66
C GLN A 237 13.08 18.04 2.78
N ALA A 238 13.29 16.79 3.20
CA ALA A 238 12.59 15.63 2.70
C ALA A 238 12.07 14.79 3.86
N GLY A 239 11.06 14.00 3.58
CA GLY A 239 10.51 13.04 4.51
C GLY A 239 10.38 11.66 3.90
N LEU A 240 10.43 10.66 4.77
CA LEU A 240 9.88 9.34 4.52
C LEU A 240 8.74 9.17 5.53
N VAL A 241 7.50 9.31 5.06
CA VAL A 241 6.31 9.11 5.88
C VAL A 241 5.73 7.75 5.51
N THR A 242 5.77 6.81 6.43
CA THR A 242 5.38 5.42 6.22
C THR A 242 4.25 5.06 7.16
N TYR A 243 3.15 4.58 6.59
CA TYR A 243 2.02 4.04 7.33
C TYR A 243 2.05 2.52 7.25
N CYS A 244 2.33 1.89 8.38
CA CYS A 244 2.40 0.44 8.53
C CYS A 244 1.04 -0.07 9.01
N ILE A 245 0.38 -0.89 8.22
CA ILE A 245 -1.03 -1.24 8.39
C ILE A 245 -1.14 -2.75 8.62
N PRO A 246 -1.78 -3.20 9.72
CA PRO A 246 -2.08 -4.61 9.91
C PRO A 246 -3.20 -5.03 8.96
N VAL A 247 -2.92 -5.98 8.06
CA VAL A 247 -3.88 -6.45 7.05
C VAL A 247 -4.59 -7.71 7.56
N ALA A 248 -3.82 -8.75 7.86
CA ALA A 248 -4.30 -10.04 8.36
C ALA A 248 -3.11 -10.76 9.04
N PRO A 249 -3.31 -11.86 9.80
CA PRO A 249 -2.19 -12.61 10.35
C PRO A 249 -1.14 -12.99 9.29
N GLY A 250 0.13 -12.66 9.55
CA GLY A 250 1.26 -12.84 8.64
C GLY A 250 1.26 -11.90 7.41
N LYS A 251 0.42 -10.85 7.40
CA LYS A 251 0.29 -9.90 6.27
C LYS A 251 0.15 -8.46 6.76
N SER A 252 0.88 -7.57 6.12
CA SER A 252 0.82 -6.14 6.39
C SER A 252 0.78 -5.34 5.09
N ARG A 253 0.50 -4.04 5.20
CA ARG A 253 0.52 -3.09 4.09
C ARG A 253 1.36 -1.91 4.48
N ILE A 254 2.18 -1.44 3.56
CA ILE A 254 2.87 -0.16 3.64
C ILE A 254 2.19 0.84 2.72
N VAL A 255 1.78 1.99 3.27
CA VAL A 255 1.41 3.18 2.49
C VAL A 255 2.45 4.25 2.79
N ALA A 256 3.28 4.57 1.81
CA ALA A 256 4.39 5.51 1.96
C ALA A 256 4.14 6.79 1.16
N GLN A 257 4.49 7.93 1.74
CA GLN A 257 4.56 9.23 1.09
C GLN A 257 5.98 9.77 1.21
N PHE A 258 6.49 10.30 0.10
CA PHE A 258 7.86 10.80 0.00
C PHE A 258 7.88 12.33 -0.20
N PRO A 259 7.55 13.13 0.84
CA PRO A 259 7.50 14.57 0.71
C PRO A 259 8.89 15.19 0.54
N ARG A 260 8.97 16.25 -0.26
CA ARG A 260 10.14 17.12 -0.38
C ARG A 260 9.72 18.55 -0.73
N ASN A 261 10.47 19.54 -0.26
CA ASN A 261 10.21 20.95 -0.60
C ASN A 261 11.13 21.48 -1.73
N PHE A 262 11.96 20.63 -2.31
CA PHE A 262 12.90 20.95 -3.40
C PHE A 262 12.68 20.02 -4.62
N ALA A 263 13.34 20.34 -5.75
CA ALA A 263 13.22 19.57 -7.00
C ALA A 263 11.74 19.35 -7.46
N LYS A 264 10.89 20.38 -7.27
CA LYS A 264 9.45 20.32 -7.54
C LYS A 264 9.14 20.10 -9.02
N THR A 265 9.88 20.76 -9.93
CA THR A 265 9.72 20.58 -11.37
C THR A 265 10.01 19.14 -11.79
N LEU A 266 11.13 18.58 -11.31
CA LEU A 266 11.48 17.18 -11.57
C LEU A 266 10.41 16.23 -11.02
N HIS A 267 9.86 16.52 -9.84
CA HIS A 267 8.78 15.73 -9.25
C HIS A 267 7.55 15.67 -10.17
N ARG A 268 7.09 16.84 -10.64
CA ARG A 268 5.90 16.96 -11.49
C ARG A 268 6.08 16.30 -12.86
N LEU A 269 7.30 16.29 -13.39
CA LEU A 269 7.61 15.71 -14.70
C LEU A 269 7.88 14.20 -14.66
N THR A 270 8.14 13.62 -13.48
CA THR A 270 8.48 12.20 -13.35
C THR A 270 7.23 11.38 -13.06
N PRO A 271 6.76 10.51 -13.98
CA PRO A 271 5.64 9.62 -13.70
C PRO A 271 5.92 8.72 -12.48
N ARG A 272 4.95 8.59 -11.57
CA ARG A 272 5.09 7.78 -10.33
C ARG A 272 5.63 6.37 -10.59
N TRP A 273 5.15 5.71 -11.65
CA TRP A 273 5.53 4.34 -11.97
C TRP A 273 7.03 4.16 -12.21
N ILE A 274 7.75 5.19 -12.71
CA ILE A 274 9.19 5.12 -12.96
C ILE A 274 9.94 4.95 -11.64
N ASP A 275 9.62 5.79 -10.64
CA ASP A 275 10.23 5.68 -9.32
C ASP A 275 9.82 4.38 -8.61
N HIS A 276 8.57 3.94 -8.79
CA HIS A 276 8.10 2.67 -8.23
C HIS A 276 8.88 1.46 -8.75
N ILE A 277 9.05 1.32 -10.08
CA ILE A 277 9.71 0.13 -10.64
C ILE A 277 11.25 0.15 -10.50
N ASN A 278 11.85 1.34 -10.46
CA ASN A 278 13.31 1.47 -10.44
C ASN A 278 13.88 1.58 -9.03
N ASN A 279 13.11 2.12 -8.08
CA ASN A 279 13.59 2.35 -6.72
C ASN A 279 12.71 1.62 -5.69
N ARG A 280 11.44 1.99 -5.58
CA ARG A 280 10.63 1.65 -4.40
C ARG A 280 10.29 0.17 -4.27
N ASN A 281 9.94 -0.48 -5.39
CA ASN A 281 9.72 -1.92 -5.37
C ASN A 281 11.00 -2.68 -5.04
N GLN A 282 12.17 -2.23 -5.53
CA GLN A 282 13.44 -2.89 -5.24
C GLN A 282 13.81 -2.83 -3.77
N VAL A 283 13.56 -1.69 -3.10
CA VAL A 283 13.74 -1.57 -1.64
C VAL A 283 12.89 -2.61 -0.93
N LEU A 284 11.58 -2.63 -1.18
CA LEU A 284 10.69 -3.59 -0.51
C LEU A 284 10.98 -5.06 -0.87
N ASP A 285 11.50 -5.33 -2.08
CA ASP A 285 11.92 -6.69 -2.47
C ASP A 285 13.16 -7.15 -1.68
N GLY A 286 14.09 -6.24 -1.37
CA GLY A 286 15.25 -6.51 -0.52
C GLY A 286 14.86 -6.90 0.90
N ASP A 287 13.80 -6.30 1.44
CA ASP A 287 13.31 -6.63 2.77
C ASP A 287 12.48 -7.93 2.79
N MET A 288 11.64 -8.14 1.77
CA MET A 288 10.53 -9.10 1.80
C MET A 288 10.93 -10.50 2.27
N ILE A 289 11.95 -11.08 1.64
CA ILE A 289 12.38 -12.45 1.94
C ILE A 289 13.02 -12.53 3.32
N LEU A 290 13.86 -11.54 3.68
CA LEU A 290 14.55 -11.51 4.97
C LEU A 290 13.53 -11.48 6.12
N LEU A 291 12.57 -10.56 6.01
CA LEU A 291 11.57 -10.32 7.05
C LEU A 291 10.54 -11.45 7.16
N TYR A 292 10.13 -12.03 6.03
CA TYR A 292 9.26 -13.20 6.00
C TYR A 292 9.80 -14.36 6.85
N TYR A 293 11.10 -14.67 6.71
CA TYR A 293 11.75 -15.74 7.46
C TYR A 293 12.11 -15.32 8.88
N GLN A 294 12.59 -14.08 9.09
CA GLN A 294 12.88 -13.53 10.42
C GLN A 294 11.67 -13.66 11.34
N GLU A 295 10.50 -13.25 10.87
CA GLU A 295 9.24 -13.35 11.61
C GLU A 295 8.94 -14.78 12.05
N ARG A 296 9.04 -15.74 11.13
CA ARG A 296 8.74 -17.16 11.42
C ARG A 296 9.73 -17.76 12.40
N TYR A 297 11.01 -17.42 12.27
CA TYR A 297 12.02 -17.84 13.24
C TYR A 297 11.78 -17.24 14.62
N LEU A 298 11.37 -15.96 14.69
CA LEU A 298 11.00 -15.34 15.96
C LEU A 298 9.76 -16.03 16.54
N GLN A 299 8.69 -16.22 15.77
CA GLN A 299 7.47 -16.91 16.20
C GLN A 299 7.77 -18.31 16.75
N GLN A 300 8.65 -19.07 16.08
CA GLN A 300 9.06 -20.39 16.54
C GLN A 300 9.84 -20.33 17.86
N ARG A 301 10.77 -19.37 18.01
CA ARG A 301 11.52 -19.18 19.26
C ARG A 301 10.63 -18.70 20.41
N GLN A 302 9.63 -17.89 20.11
CA GLN A 302 8.67 -17.37 21.09
C GLN A 302 7.78 -18.46 21.74
N LEU A 303 7.83 -19.69 21.23
CA LEU A 303 7.22 -20.86 21.89
C LEU A 303 7.94 -21.25 23.19
N VAL A 304 9.23 -20.93 23.32
CA VAL A 304 10.07 -21.36 24.45
C VAL A 304 10.82 -20.22 25.14
N GLU A 305 10.92 -19.05 24.51
CA GLU A 305 11.64 -17.91 25.05
C GLU A 305 10.98 -16.56 24.71
N SER A 306 11.43 -15.47 25.31
CA SER A 306 10.89 -14.12 24.99
C SER A 306 11.64 -13.49 23.81
N TRP A 307 11.07 -12.46 23.17
CA TRP A 307 11.79 -11.70 22.14
C TRP A 307 13.10 -11.11 22.66
N LYS A 308 13.14 -10.75 23.96
CA LYS A 308 14.32 -10.16 24.64
C LYS A 308 15.51 -11.11 24.68
N THR A 309 15.27 -12.42 24.63
CA THR A 309 16.34 -13.44 24.61
C THR A 309 16.58 -13.99 23.21
N ALA A 310 15.52 -14.08 22.38
CA ALA A 310 15.60 -14.53 21.00
C ALA A 310 16.43 -13.59 20.10
N TYR A 311 16.20 -12.28 20.22
CA TYR A 311 16.98 -11.26 19.53
C TYR A 311 18.26 -10.90 20.29
N LYS A 312 19.29 -10.47 19.55
CA LYS A 312 20.52 -9.88 20.08
C LYS A 312 20.62 -8.45 19.55
N LEU A 313 20.33 -7.49 20.43
CA LEU A 313 20.20 -6.07 20.11
C LEU A 313 21.23 -5.24 20.90
N PRO A 314 22.55 -5.41 20.64
CA PRO A 314 23.59 -4.93 21.54
C PRO A 314 23.96 -3.45 21.33
N THR A 315 23.51 -2.82 20.26
CA THR A 315 24.02 -1.52 19.82
C THR A 315 23.02 -0.39 20.04
N SER A 316 23.49 0.85 19.87
CA SER A 316 22.57 2.00 19.90
C SER A 316 21.60 2.03 18.72
N ALA A 317 21.90 1.35 17.60
CA ALA A 317 20.99 1.31 16.45
C ALA A 317 19.71 0.52 16.75
N ASP A 318 19.77 -0.40 17.71
CA ASP A 318 18.64 -1.25 18.07
C ASP A 318 17.63 -0.56 19.02
N ARG A 319 17.95 0.64 19.52
CA ARG A 319 17.19 1.28 20.61
C ARG A 319 15.72 1.51 20.27
N LEU A 320 15.42 1.93 19.04
CA LEU A 320 14.03 2.19 18.65
C LEU A 320 13.23 0.89 18.49
N VAL A 321 13.86 -0.19 18.03
CA VAL A 321 13.25 -1.53 17.98
C VAL A 321 12.95 -2.05 19.39
N ILE A 322 13.91 -1.92 20.31
CA ILE A 322 13.72 -2.28 21.73
C ILE A 322 12.55 -1.48 22.32
N GLU A 323 12.51 -0.18 22.07
CA GLU A 323 11.50 0.70 22.63
C GLU A 323 10.10 0.42 22.06
N PHE A 324 10.00 0.17 20.76
CA PHE A 324 8.76 -0.27 20.13
C PHE A 324 8.25 -1.60 20.72
N ARG A 325 9.13 -2.61 20.88
CA ARG A 325 8.74 -3.89 21.47
C ARG A 325 8.31 -3.75 22.93
N ASN A 326 8.99 -2.92 23.72
CA ASN A 326 8.57 -2.60 25.09
C ASN A 326 7.21 -1.88 25.12
N TRP A 327 6.98 -0.92 24.22
CA TRP A 327 5.69 -0.25 24.05
C TRP A 327 4.58 -1.25 23.71
N PHE A 328 4.86 -2.18 22.80
CA PHE A 328 3.90 -3.21 22.37
C PHE A 328 3.59 -4.22 23.49
N ASP A 329 4.59 -4.67 24.24
CA ASP A 329 4.39 -5.50 25.43
C ASP A 329 3.54 -4.76 26.48
N LYS A 330 3.86 -3.48 26.74
CA LYS A 330 3.24 -2.67 27.78
C LYS A 330 1.78 -2.33 27.47
N TYR A 331 1.52 -1.76 26.30
CA TYR A 331 0.19 -1.21 25.97
C TYR A 331 -0.68 -2.18 25.17
N CYS A 332 -0.11 -3.20 24.53
CA CYS A 332 -0.84 -4.15 23.69
C CYS A 332 -0.74 -5.61 24.17
N GLN A 333 -0.17 -5.85 25.36
CA GLN A 333 0.07 -7.18 25.92
C GLN A 333 0.85 -8.13 24.98
N GLY A 334 1.67 -7.56 24.10
CA GLY A 334 2.45 -8.30 23.10
C GLY A 334 1.60 -8.97 22.01
N LYS A 335 0.35 -8.54 21.80
CA LYS A 335 -0.58 -9.18 20.86
C LYS A 335 -1.29 -8.17 19.95
N LEU A 336 -1.49 -8.61 18.70
CA LEU A 336 -2.41 -7.96 17.77
C LEU A 336 -3.82 -8.53 17.98
N PRO A 337 -4.88 -7.77 17.67
CA PRO A 337 -6.26 -8.14 17.98
C PRO A 337 -6.85 -9.17 17.01
N TRP A 338 -6.08 -10.18 16.62
CA TRP A 338 -6.46 -11.17 15.60
C TRP A 338 -7.63 -12.08 16.01
N GLY A 339 -8.04 -12.08 17.29
CA GLY A 339 -9.24 -12.79 17.75
C GLY A 339 -10.54 -12.32 17.09
N GLN A 340 -10.57 -11.11 16.52
CA GLN A 340 -11.71 -10.56 15.77
C GLN A 340 -11.50 -10.61 14.24
N SER A 341 -10.43 -11.26 13.77
CA SER A 341 -10.11 -11.39 12.35
C SER A 341 -11.08 -12.35 11.64
N GLU A 342 -11.64 -11.92 10.51
CA GLU A 342 -12.40 -12.79 9.60
C GLU A 342 -11.48 -13.71 8.77
N ILE A 343 -10.19 -13.37 8.74
CA ILE A 343 -9.15 -14.09 7.99
C ILE A 343 -8.30 -14.87 8.97
N GLN A 344 -8.35 -16.19 8.85
CA GLN A 344 -7.51 -17.08 9.64
C GLN A 344 -6.11 -17.19 9.00
N PRO A 345 -5.06 -17.43 9.82
CA PRO A 345 -3.74 -17.78 9.29
C PRO A 345 -3.89 -18.99 8.36
N GLN A 346 -3.49 -18.84 7.10
CA GLN A 346 -3.50 -19.98 6.18
C GLN A 346 -2.30 -20.87 6.52
N ASN A 347 -2.56 -22.16 6.78
CA ASN A 347 -1.54 -23.21 6.78
C ASN A 347 -1.15 -23.52 5.33
N GLU A 348 -0.60 -22.53 4.62
CA GLU A 348 -0.08 -22.73 3.28
C GLU A 348 1.36 -23.27 3.34
N GLN A 349 1.73 -24.04 2.32
CA GLN A 349 3.14 -24.36 2.09
C GLN A 349 3.96 -23.07 2.04
N PRO A 350 5.22 -23.08 2.49
CA PRO A 350 6.06 -21.90 2.39
C PRO A 350 6.08 -21.46 0.91
N PRO A 351 5.70 -20.20 0.63
CA PRO A 351 5.66 -19.66 -0.72
C PRO A 351 7.05 -19.72 -1.33
N ASN A 352 7.11 -19.91 -2.66
CA ASN A 352 8.37 -19.78 -3.38
C ASN A 352 8.78 -18.29 -3.44
N ARG A 353 9.95 -18.01 -4.04
CA ARG A 353 10.45 -16.63 -4.12
C ARG A 353 9.56 -15.75 -5.01
N GLU A 354 8.99 -16.32 -6.06
CA GLU A 354 8.10 -15.66 -7.00
C GLU A 354 6.81 -15.19 -6.33
N ASP A 355 6.24 -15.99 -5.44
CA ASP A 355 5.06 -15.66 -4.64
C ASP A 355 5.37 -14.55 -3.63
N LEU A 356 6.54 -14.61 -2.98
CA LEU A 356 6.96 -13.57 -2.03
C LEU A 356 7.27 -12.24 -2.73
N LEU A 357 7.83 -12.26 -3.93
CA LEU A 357 8.19 -11.07 -4.69
C LEU A 357 7.17 -10.73 -5.81
N ASP A 358 5.93 -11.19 -5.67
CA ASP A 358 4.84 -10.88 -6.61
C ASP A 358 4.43 -9.40 -6.53
N ARG A 359 5.16 -8.55 -7.25
CA ARG A 359 4.86 -7.13 -7.39
C ARG A 359 3.49 -6.90 -8.03
N TYR A 360 3.00 -7.84 -8.84
CA TYR A 360 1.74 -7.64 -9.55
C TYR A 360 0.57 -7.55 -8.59
N ARG A 361 0.41 -8.55 -7.73
CA ARG A 361 -0.67 -8.58 -6.72
C ARG A 361 -0.41 -7.62 -5.58
N GLN A 362 0.84 -7.53 -5.13
CA GLN A 362 1.20 -6.70 -3.98
C GLN A 362 1.14 -5.20 -4.27
N HIS A 363 1.33 -4.77 -5.52
CA HIS A 363 1.46 -3.35 -5.86
C HIS A 363 0.80 -2.97 -7.20
N THR A 364 1.16 -3.61 -8.31
CA THR A 364 0.75 -3.15 -9.66
C THR A 364 -0.75 -3.12 -9.83
N LEU A 365 -1.48 -4.10 -9.29
CA LEU A 365 -2.94 -4.12 -9.33
C LEU A 365 -3.57 -3.00 -8.50
N ILE A 366 -2.91 -2.55 -7.43
CA ILE A 366 -3.41 -1.56 -6.49
C ILE A 366 -3.09 -0.14 -6.99
N CYS A 367 -1.84 0.12 -7.38
CA CYS A 367 -1.35 1.41 -7.87
C CYS A 367 -1.92 1.74 -9.26
N SER A 368 -2.72 2.81 -9.37
CA SER A 368 -3.34 3.21 -10.64
C SER A 368 -2.31 3.60 -11.70
N SER A 369 -1.19 4.21 -11.28
CA SER A 369 -0.09 4.59 -12.18
C SER A 369 0.55 3.37 -12.82
N CYS A 370 0.94 2.38 -12.01
CA CYS A 370 1.56 1.14 -12.51
C CYS A 370 0.56 0.29 -13.31
N ARG A 371 -0.68 0.14 -12.82
CA ARG A 371 -1.76 -0.58 -13.51
C ARG A 371 -2.05 -0.03 -14.91
N ARG A 372 -2.20 1.30 -15.03
CA ARG A 372 -2.47 1.96 -16.32
C ARG A 372 -1.29 1.84 -17.25
N THR A 373 -0.06 2.06 -16.75
CA THR A 373 1.16 1.92 -17.57
C THR A 373 1.31 0.50 -18.12
N LEU A 374 1.12 -0.53 -17.29
CA LEU A 374 1.18 -1.92 -17.75
C LEU A 374 0.16 -2.20 -18.88
N LYS A 375 -1.10 -1.74 -18.72
CA LYS A 375 -2.11 -1.85 -19.77
C LYS A 375 -1.71 -1.11 -21.05
N THR A 376 -1.12 0.08 -20.93
CA THR A 376 -0.61 0.84 -22.09
C THR A 376 0.52 0.10 -22.78
N ILE A 377 1.48 -0.47 -22.03
CA ILE A 377 2.57 -1.29 -22.57
C ILE A 377 2.00 -2.47 -23.37
N GLN A 378 1.03 -3.20 -22.82
CA GLN A 378 0.42 -4.36 -23.49
C GLN A 378 -0.33 -3.97 -24.78
N ARG A 379 -1.01 -2.82 -24.79
CA ARG A 379 -1.63 -2.25 -26.00
C ARG A 379 -0.60 -1.86 -27.04
N LEU A 380 0.49 -1.20 -26.63
CA LEU A 380 1.59 -0.83 -27.52
C LEU A 380 2.27 -2.05 -28.11
N GLN A 381 2.50 -3.09 -27.31
CA GLN A 381 3.03 -4.38 -27.79
C GLN A 381 2.14 -4.95 -28.90
N THR A 382 0.83 -5.03 -28.66
CA THR A 382 -0.13 -5.54 -29.65
C THR A 382 -0.13 -4.67 -30.92
N GLY A 383 -0.09 -3.34 -30.77
CA GLY A 383 -0.04 -2.40 -31.88
C GLY A 383 1.24 -2.51 -32.71
N LEU A 384 2.40 -2.64 -32.07
CA LEU A 384 3.70 -2.78 -32.74
C LEU A 384 3.81 -4.12 -33.49
N LEU A 385 3.31 -5.20 -32.89
CA LEU A 385 3.27 -6.52 -33.54
C LEU A 385 2.33 -6.51 -34.75
N GLY A 386 1.14 -5.90 -34.61
CA GLY A 386 0.21 -5.70 -35.71
C GLY A 386 0.80 -4.82 -36.83
N TYR A 387 1.44 -3.71 -36.47
CA TYR A 387 2.14 -2.82 -37.42
C TYR A 387 3.21 -3.58 -38.21
N PHE A 388 4.02 -4.40 -37.53
CA PHE A 388 5.02 -5.24 -38.18
C PHE A 388 4.38 -6.19 -39.21
N ALA A 389 3.38 -6.99 -38.78
CA ALA A 389 2.72 -7.95 -39.64
C ALA A 389 2.05 -7.31 -40.87
N VAL A 390 1.31 -6.21 -40.66
CA VAL A 390 0.64 -5.47 -41.74
C VAL A 390 1.66 -4.84 -42.70
N THR A 391 2.76 -4.28 -42.19
CA THR A 391 3.78 -3.65 -43.04
C THR A 391 4.48 -4.68 -43.92
N VAL A 392 4.87 -5.84 -43.35
CA VAL A 392 5.50 -6.93 -44.12
C VAL A 392 4.55 -7.45 -45.19
N ALA A 393 3.29 -7.72 -44.84
CA ALA A 393 2.27 -8.15 -45.80
C ALA A 393 2.06 -7.10 -46.90
N THR A 394 1.94 -5.82 -46.54
CA THR A 394 1.75 -4.73 -47.50
C THR A 394 2.91 -4.64 -48.48
N VAL A 395 4.17 -4.65 -47.99
CA VAL A 395 5.37 -4.61 -48.84
C VAL A 395 5.41 -5.80 -49.81
N SER A 396 4.99 -6.99 -49.36
CA SER A 396 4.92 -8.20 -50.21
C SER A 396 3.86 -8.12 -51.32
N LEU A 397 2.84 -7.26 -51.15
CA LEU A 397 1.76 -7.03 -52.11
C LEU A 397 1.98 -5.78 -52.98
N LEU A 398 2.96 -4.92 -52.66
CA LEU A 398 3.25 -3.72 -53.45
C LEU A 398 3.69 -4.09 -54.89
N PRO A 399 3.28 -3.31 -55.91
CA PRO A 399 3.85 -3.41 -57.25
C PRO A 399 5.37 -3.20 -57.25
N ASP A 400 6.09 -3.88 -58.14
CA ASP A 400 7.56 -3.85 -58.24
C ASP A 400 8.19 -2.45 -58.17
N PRO A 401 7.75 -1.42 -58.92
CA PRO A 401 8.39 -0.10 -58.84
C PRO A 401 8.26 0.54 -57.46
N LEU A 402 7.14 0.34 -56.76
CA LEU A 402 6.94 0.82 -55.40
C LEU A 402 7.69 -0.03 -54.37
N ARG A 403 7.74 -1.35 -54.57
CA ARG A 403 8.46 -2.28 -53.70
C ARG A 403 9.97 -2.02 -53.71
N ILE A 404 10.57 -1.78 -54.88
CA ILE A 404 12.00 -1.45 -55.01
C ILE A 404 12.31 -0.12 -54.31
N ARG A 405 11.43 0.89 -54.46
CA ARG A 405 11.63 2.23 -53.89
C ARG A 405 11.38 2.32 -52.38
N LEU A 406 10.30 1.70 -51.90
CA LEU A 406 9.79 1.88 -50.54
C LEU A 406 9.93 0.63 -49.66
N GLY A 407 10.12 -0.54 -50.25
CA GLY A 407 10.12 -1.81 -49.53
C GLY A 407 11.18 -1.87 -48.42
N LEU A 408 12.44 -1.60 -48.75
CA LEU A 408 13.52 -1.64 -47.76
C LEU A 408 13.32 -0.62 -46.61
N PRO A 409 13.02 0.67 -46.85
CA PRO A 409 12.69 1.61 -45.78
C PRO A 409 11.52 1.16 -44.88
N LEU A 410 10.44 0.65 -45.48
CA LEU A 410 9.27 0.19 -44.72
C LEU A 410 9.59 -1.04 -43.86
N ILE A 411 10.38 -1.99 -44.38
CA ILE A 411 10.82 -3.16 -43.61
C ILE A 411 11.76 -2.77 -42.47
N ILE A 412 12.68 -1.82 -42.67
CA ILE A 412 13.54 -1.31 -41.60
C ILE A 412 12.70 -0.69 -40.47
N LEU A 413 11.72 0.16 -40.81
CA LEU A 413 10.82 0.75 -39.81
C LEU A 413 9.99 -0.32 -39.08
N ALA A 414 9.50 -1.33 -39.79
CA ALA A 414 8.79 -2.46 -39.19
C ALA A 414 9.68 -3.22 -38.20
N LEU A 415 10.95 -3.48 -38.55
CA LEU A 415 11.91 -4.15 -37.67
C LEU A 415 12.27 -3.32 -36.44
N ILE A 416 12.39 -1.99 -36.57
CA ILE A 416 12.54 -1.09 -35.41
C ILE A 416 11.32 -1.20 -34.49
N GLY A 417 10.11 -1.22 -35.06
CA GLY A 417 8.87 -1.45 -34.31
C GLY A 417 8.87 -2.78 -33.56
N LEU A 418 9.33 -3.86 -34.22
CA LEU A 418 9.49 -5.18 -33.60
C LEU A 418 10.55 -5.17 -32.48
N GLY A 419 11.63 -4.43 -32.65
CA GLY A 419 12.62 -4.19 -31.60
C GLY A 419 12.02 -3.46 -30.39
N GLY A 420 11.17 -2.46 -30.64
CA GLY A 420 10.38 -1.78 -29.61
C GLY A 420 9.44 -2.74 -28.88
N TYR A 421 8.75 -3.62 -29.60
CA TYR A 421 7.92 -4.69 -29.01
C TYR A 421 8.75 -5.58 -28.09
N ALA A 422 9.91 -6.07 -28.58
CA ALA A 422 10.78 -6.96 -27.80
C ALA A 422 11.29 -6.27 -26.52
N TRP A 423 11.68 -5.00 -26.60
CA TRP A 423 12.08 -4.23 -25.42
C TRP A 423 10.93 -4.09 -24.41
N LEU A 424 9.73 -3.73 -24.88
CA LEU A 424 8.56 -3.64 -24.02
C LEU A 424 8.23 -5.00 -23.36
N LYS A 425 8.31 -6.10 -24.11
CA LYS A 425 7.91 -7.44 -23.67
C LYS A 425 8.90 -8.08 -22.72
N PHE A 426 10.19 -7.98 -23.02
CA PHE A 426 11.23 -8.73 -22.31
C PHE A 426 11.99 -7.90 -21.27
N TRP A 427 11.94 -6.56 -21.35
CA TRP A 427 12.66 -5.69 -20.41
C TRP A 427 11.73 -4.86 -19.52
N LEU A 428 10.70 -4.21 -20.09
CA LEU A 428 9.87 -3.29 -19.31
C LEU A 428 8.70 -3.97 -18.61
N GLU A 429 7.92 -4.80 -19.31
CA GLU A 429 6.74 -5.49 -18.76
C GLU A 429 7.07 -6.34 -17.52
N PRO A 430 8.14 -7.16 -17.50
CA PRO A 430 8.44 -8.02 -16.34
C PRO A 430 8.63 -7.26 -15.03
N LYS A 431 9.10 -5.99 -15.08
CA LYS A 431 9.31 -5.15 -13.89
C LYS A 431 8.03 -4.86 -13.10
N PHE A 432 6.86 -5.06 -13.70
CA PHE A 432 5.54 -4.91 -13.08
C PHE A 432 5.01 -6.20 -12.44
N TYR A 433 5.64 -7.35 -12.69
CA TYR A 433 5.22 -8.65 -12.18
C TYR A 433 6.17 -9.20 -11.13
N PHE A 434 7.42 -9.41 -11.51
CA PHE A 434 8.41 -10.05 -10.67
C PHE A 434 9.81 -9.62 -11.13
N VAL A 435 10.66 -9.29 -10.17
CA VAL A 435 12.10 -9.11 -10.36
C VAL A 435 12.75 -9.75 -9.16
N ASP A 436 13.60 -10.75 -9.39
CA ASP A 436 14.30 -11.39 -8.28
C ASP A 436 15.24 -10.38 -7.59
N TYR A 437 15.38 -10.51 -6.28
CA TYR A 437 16.29 -9.70 -5.49
C TYR A 437 17.27 -10.61 -4.74
N VAL A 438 18.46 -10.75 -5.31
CA VAL A 438 19.54 -11.57 -4.78
C VAL A 438 20.59 -10.65 -4.17
N HIS A 439 20.66 -10.62 -2.83
CA HIS A 439 21.58 -9.76 -2.09
C HIS A 439 23.06 -9.98 -2.42
N ALA A 440 23.42 -11.20 -2.85
CA ALA A 440 24.79 -11.56 -3.23
C ALA A 440 25.22 -10.95 -4.57
N ASP A 441 24.27 -10.65 -5.46
CA ASP A 441 24.53 -10.12 -6.81
C ASP A 441 24.61 -8.58 -6.83
N LYS A 442 24.35 -7.94 -5.69
CA LYS A 442 24.21 -6.48 -5.55
C LYS A 442 25.45 -5.78 -5.07
#